data_AF-A0A2T2QXR2-F1
#
_entry.id   AF-A0A2T2QXR2-F1
#
_cell.length_a   1.000
_cell.length_b   1.000
_cell.length_c   1.000
_cell.angle_alpha   90.00
_cell.angle_beta   90.00
_cell.angle_gamma   90.00
#
_symmetry.space_group_name_H-M   'P 1'
#
loop_
_entity.id
_entity.type
_entity.pdbx_description
1 polymer ?
#
loop_
_entity_poly.entity_id
_entity_poly.type
_entity_poly.pdbx_seq_one_letter_code
_entity_poly.pdbx_strand_id
1 'polypeptide(L)' 'RPVYELQAEVVSGNSGGPVVTPQGSVIGMVFARSISDQNTGYAVTSAALQPVVAENADDRSSVDTAQCTS' A
#
# COMPACT_ATOMS: atom_id res chain seq x y z
N ARG A 1 -11.07 -6.65 0.24
CA ARG A 1 -9.64 -6.63 -0.14
C ARG A 1 -8.86 -7.19 1.03
N PRO A 2 -7.91 -8.12 0.85
CA PRO A 2 -7.04 -8.53 1.95
C PRO A 2 -6.14 -7.33 2.30
N VAL A 3 -6.28 -6.84 3.52
CA VAL A 3 -5.55 -5.72 4.11
C VAL A 3 -4.91 -6.22 5.38
N TYR A 4 -3.68 -5.81 5.66
CA TYR A 4 -3.07 -5.95 6.98
C TYR A 4 -3.44 -4.74 7.83
N GLU A 5 -3.82 -5.02 9.08
CA GLU A 5 -3.75 -4.06 10.16
C GLU A 5 -2.38 -4.21 10.83
N LEU A 6 -1.67 -3.09 10.94
CA LEU A 6 -0.30 -3.05 11.43
C LEU A 6 -0.28 -2.33 12.76
N GLN A 7 0.35 -2.94 13.76
CA GLN A 7 0.74 -2.23 14.97
C GLN A 7 2.00 -1.40 14.65
N ALA A 8 1.80 -0.20 14.12
CA ALA A 8 2.85 0.71 13.71
C ALA A 8 2.34 2.16 13.68
N GLU A 9 3.23 3.09 14.01
CA GLU A 9 3.02 4.51 13.76
C GLU A 9 3.21 4.79 12.26
N VAL A 10 2.12 5.13 11.57
CA VAL A 10 2.14 5.52 10.14
C VAL A 10 1.93 7.01 10.04
N VAL A 11 2.88 7.71 9.44
CA VAL A 11 2.86 9.18 9.28
C VAL A 11 2.73 9.60 7.82
N SER A 12 2.45 10.89 7.60
CA SER A 12 2.38 11.46 6.25
C SER A 12 3.68 11.21 5.48
N GLY A 13 3.55 10.80 4.22
CA GLY A 13 4.68 10.41 3.37
C GLY A 13 5.02 8.92 3.41
N ASN A 14 4.48 8.13 4.34
CA ASN A 14 4.65 6.67 4.29
C ASN A 14 3.76 5.98 3.24
N SER A 15 2.69 6.63 2.78
CA SER A 15 1.79 6.08 1.76
C SER A 15 2.57 5.68 0.50
N GLY A 16 2.32 4.46 0.01
CA GLY A 16 3.05 3.86 -1.11
C GLY A 16 4.33 3.10 -0.70
N GLY A 17 4.78 3.23 0.54
CA GLY A 17 5.96 2.53 1.06
C GLY A 17 5.72 1.02 1.27
N PRO A 18 6.77 0.19 1.14
CA PRO A 18 6.65 -1.26 1.32
C PRO A 18 6.57 -1.65 2.80
N VAL A 19 5.76 -2.67 3.10
CA VAL A 19 5.85 -3.43 4.35
C VAL A 19 6.80 -4.59 4.12
N VAL A 20 7.86 -4.70 4.92
CA VAL A 20 8.90 -5.71 4.77
C VAL A 20 8.96 -6.65 5.98
N THR A 21 9.25 -7.92 5.72
CA THR A 21 9.61 -8.87 6.78
C THR A 21 11.02 -8.58 7.32
N PRO A 22 11.41 -9.14 8.47
CA PRO A 22 12.79 -9.06 8.96
C PRO A 22 13.84 -9.60 7.98
N GLN A 23 13.44 -10.46 7.04
CA GLN A 23 14.29 -11.00 5.97
C GLN A 23 14.34 -10.11 4.72
N GLY A 24 13.64 -8.96 4.72
CA GLY A 24 13.60 -8.02 3.60
C GLY A 24 12.58 -8.36 2.51
N SER A 25 11.67 -9.31 2.73
CA SER A 25 10.63 -9.64 1.75
C SER A 25 9.48 -8.64 1.83
N VAL A 26 9.06 -8.09 0.69
CA VAL A 26 7.89 -7.18 0.62
C VAL A 26 6.60 -7.98 0.71
N ILE A 27 5.77 -7.67 1.71
CA ILE A 27 4.50 -8.38 1.96
C ILE A 27 3.27 -7.50 1.73
N GLY A 28 3.44 -6.18 1.60
CA GLY A 28 2.35 -5.26 1.33
C GLY A 28 2.82 -3.82 1.07
N MET A 29 1.87 -2.92 0.88
CA MET A 29 2.10 -1.50 0.65
C MET A 29 1.19 -0.66 1.56
N VAL A 30 1.75 0.30 2.28
CA VAL A 30 1.01 1.19 3.18
C VAL A 30 0.09 2.11 2.37
N PHE A 31 -1.17 2.24 2.80
CA PHE A 31 -2.13 3.14 2.13
C PHE A 31 -2.92 4.04 3.09
N ALA A 32 -3.01 3.68 4.37
CA ALA A 32 -3.76 4.47 5.35
C ALA A 32 -3.22 4.27 6.78
N ARG A 33 -3.72 5.12 7.68
CA ARG A 33 -3.56 5.02 9.13
C ARG A 33 -4.92 5.16 9.79
N SER A 34 -5.07 4.63 10.99
CA SER A 34 -6.28 4.84 11.79
C SER A 34 -6.38 6.30 12.26
N ILE A 35 -7.62 6.79 12.33
CA ILE A 35 -7.96 8.14 12.83
C ILE A 35 -8.15 8.09 14.35
N SER A 36 -8.58 6.95 14.89
CA SER A 36 -8.86 6.75 16.32
C SER A 36 -7.67 6.18 17.10
N ASP A 37 -6.72 5.52 16.41
CA ASP A 37 -5.51 4.96 17.02
C ASP A 37 -4.27 5.31 16.21
N GLN A 38 -3.36 6.08 16.80
CA GLN A 38 -2.14 6.54 16.13
C GLN A 38 -1.14 5.40 15.89
N ASN A 39 -1.28 4.27 16.59
CA ASN A 39 -0.40 3.11 16.47
C ASN A 39 -0.95 2.04 15.52
N THR A 40 -2.01 2.35 14.78
CA THR A 40 -2.61 1.45 13.81
C THR A 40 -2.44 1.96 12.39
N GLY A 41 -1.73 1.19 11.57
CA GLY A 41 -1.52 1.41 10.14
C GLY A 41 -2.25 0.37 9.29
N TYR A 42 -2.46 0.68 8.01
CA TYR A 42 -3.08 -0.25 7.07
C TYR A 42 -2.24 -0.41 5.80
N ALA A 43 -2.10 -1.66 5.37
CA ALA A 43 -1.41 -2.01 4.14
C ALA A 43 -2.21 -2.96 3.26
N VAL A 44 -2.22 -2.72 1.95
CA VAL A 44 -2.74 -3.67 0.98
C VAL A 44 -1.74 -4.82 0.84
N THR A 45 -2.21 -6.06 0.82
CA THR A 45 -1.31 -7.22 0.73
C THR A 45 -0.67 -7.33 -0.66
N SER A 46 0.55 -7.84 -0.72
CA SER A 46 1.22 -8.18 -1.98
C SER A 46 0.38 -9.14 -2.85
N ALA A 47 -0.30 -10.11 -2.23
CA ALA A 47 -1.23 -11.00 -2.92
C ALA A 47 -2.40 -10.27 -3.60
N ALA A 48 -2.88 -9.16 -3.03
CA ALA A 48 -3.91 -8.32 -3.66
C ALA A 48 -3.35 -7.46 -4.80
N LEU A 49 -2.08 -7.06 -4.73
CA LEU A 49 -1.42 -6.22 -5.73
C LEU A 49 -0.92 -7.01 -6.94
N GLN A 50 -0.42 -8.23 -6.73
CA GLN A 50 0.18 -9.08 -7.77
C GLN A 50 -0.64 -9.21 -9.06
N PRO A 51 -1.95 -9.53 -9.04
CA PRO A 51 -2.70 -9.68 -10.29
C PRO A 51 -2.78 -8.36 -11.08
N VAL A 52 -2.94 -7.22 -10.39
CA VAL A 52 -3.02 -5.88 -11.02
C VAL A 52 -1.69 -5.51 -11.67
N VAL A 53 -0.58 -5.78 -10.97
CA VAL A 53 0.77 -5.53 -11.48
C VAL A 53 1.09 -6.47 -12.65
N ALA A 54 0.72 -7.75 -12.55
CA ALA A 54 0.99 -8.73 -13.60
C ALA A 54 0.22 -8.42 -14.90
N GLU A 55 -1.02 -7.95 -14.79
CA GLU A 55 -1.84 -7.55 -15.94
C GLU A 55 -1.24 -6.37 -16.72
N ASN A 56 -0.50 -5.48 -16.05
CA ASN A 56 0.00 -4.22 -16.62
C ASN A 56 1.54 -4.12 -16.63
N ALA A 57 2.26 -5.23 -16.45
CA ALA A 57 3.71 -5.22 -16.20
C ALA A 57 4.54 -4.55 -17.32
N ASP A 58 4.06 -4.66 -18.56
CA ASP A 58 4.71 -4.12 -19.76
C ASP A 58 4.00 -2.89 -20.34
N ASP A 59 2.91 -2.43 -19.73
CA ASP A 59 2.22 -1.22 -20.20
C ASP A 59 3.07 0.02 -19.87
N ARG A 60 3.40 0.78 -20.91
CA ARG A 60 4.18 2.03 -20.84
C ARG A 60 3.40 3.22 -21.39
N SER A 61 2.12 3.04 -21.70
CA SER A 61 1.26 4.11 -22.15
C SER A 61 0.99 5.10 -21.01
N SER A 62 0.84 6.38 -21.34
CA SER A 62 0.42 7.38 -20.36
C SER A 62 -1.04 7.16 -19.98
N VAL A 63 -1.33 7.21 -18.68
CA VAL A 63 -2.69 7.14 -18.13
C VAL A 63 -3.04 8.40 -17.34
N ASP A 64 -4.32 8.69 -17.20
CA ASP A 64 -4.82 9.79 -16.37
C ASP A 64 -4.70 9.44 -14.87
N THR A 65 -4.34 10.43 -14.04
CA THR A 65 -4.32 10.32 -12.57
C THR A 65 -5.67 10.58 -11.93
N ALA A 66 -6.70 10.91 -12.73
CA ALA A 66 -8.03 11.32 -12.32
C ALA A 66 -8.04 12.61 -11.47
N GLN A 67 -9.18 12.88 -10.83
CA GLN A 67 -9.42 14.10 -10.04
C GLN A 67 -8.70 14.06 -8.68
N CYS A 68 -8.38 15.24 -8.14
CA CYS A 68 -7.84 15.38 -6.78
C CYS A 68 -8.85 14.87 -5.72
N THR A 69 -8.33 14.22 -4.68
CA THR A 69 -9.10 13.86 -3.48
C THR A 69 -9.37 15.08 -2.59
N SER A 70 -10.53 15.13 -1.94
CA SER A 70 -10.99 16.21 -1.05
C SER A 70 -10.74 15.92 0.43
#